data_AF-A0AAV5QL43-F1
#
_entry.id   AF-A0AAV5QL43-F1
#
_cell.length_a   1.000
_cell.length_b   1.000
_cell.length_c   1.000
_cell.angle_alpha   90.00
_cell.angle_beta   90.00
_cell.angle_gamma   90.00
#
_symmetry.space_group_name_H-M   'P 1'
#
loop_
_entity.id
_entity.type
_entity.pdbx_description
1 polymer ?
#
loop_
_entity_poly.entity_id
_entity_poly.type
_entity_poly.pdbx_seq_one_letter_code
_entity_poly.pdbx_strand_id
1 'polypeptide(L)'
;MDIPPSLPPKPEKVSSNGKQSAGIFVPGALQRPLVLLPIGKLQEFEASMELMRGYLSNLDRFKAIQKDQTKLIEQQINRLEVLLREFSWLNSENSEKNVINLKLQELHLLEKQYRTLEATMFQKLQNYQVNHNDVLRRKLESGIKEEDQLSQILVESVVNDDNVAQFVEGYQKTRTRYHYRSEVLKRLQEDRIGGVL
;
A
#
# COMPACT_ATOMS: atom_id res chain seq x y z
N MET A 1 12.98 -22.83 10.37
CA MET A 1 14.25 -22.94 9.60
C MET A 1 14.90 -21.58 9.71
N ASP A 2 15.51 -21.33 10.86
CA ASP A 2 15.99 -20.02 11.29
C ASP A 2 17.47 -19.90 10.94
N ILE A 3 17.80 -18.97 10.05
CA ILE A 3 19.18 -18.63 9.70
C ILE A 3 19.61 -17.51 10.65
N PRO A 4 20.68 -17.67 11.45
CA PRO A 4 21.13 -16.64 12.37
C PRO A 4 21.87 -15.50 11.65
N PRO A 5 21.83 -14.27 12.17
CA PRO A 5 22.55 -13.14 11.58
C PRO A 5 24.06 -13.28 11.76
N SER A 6 24.81 -13.14 10.67
CA SER A 6 26.28 -13.15 10.68
C SER A 6 26.82 -11.93 11.44
N LEU A 7 27.62 -12.18 12.47
CA LEU A 7 28.41 -11.16 13.17
C LEU A 7 29.42 -10.49 12.22
N PRO A 8 29.68 -9.17 12.37
CA PRO A 8 30.73 -8.51 11.61
C PRO A 8 32.12 -9.05 11.99
N PRO A 9 33.09 -9.10 11.05
CA PRO A 9 34.42 -9.60 11.33
C PRO A 9 35.16 -8.70 12.33
N LYS A 10 35.88 -9.36 13.24
CA LYS A 10 36.73 -8.77 14.27
C LYS A 10 37.84 -7.93 13.60
N PRO A 11 38.20 -6.73 14.11
CA PRO A 11 39.31 -5.99 13.55
C PRO A 11 40.62 -6.77 13.77
N GLU A 12 41.27 -7.15 12.67
CA GLU A 12 42.62 -7.66 12.70
C GLU A 12 43.54 -6.58 13.27
N LYS A 13 44.34 -6.97 14.27
CA LYS A 13 45.41 -6.15 14.81
C LYS A 13 46.39 -5.85 13.66
N VAL A 14 46.38 -4.61 13.18
CA VAL A 14 47.41 -4.12 12.26
C VAL A 14 48.72 -4.11 13.02
N SER A 15 49.54 -5.11 12.73
CA SER A 15 50.93 -5.23 13.16
C SER A 15 51.69 -3.97 12.73
N SER A 16 52.21 -3.26 13.72
CA SER A 16 53.16 -2.16 13.56
C SER A 16 54.45 -2.67 12.95
N ASN A 17 54.52 -2.78 11.62
CA ASN A 17 55.79 -2.85 10.91
C ASN A 17 56.06 -1.49 10.27
N GLY A 18 56.73 -0.66 11.07
CA GLY A 18 57.42 0.51 10.58
C GLY A 18 58.43 0.09 9.52
N LYS A 19 58.10 0.34 8.26
CA LYS A 19 59.08 0.71 7.26
C LYS A 19 58.82 2.18 6.96
N GLN A 20 59.40 3.03 7.79
CA GLN A 20 59.78 4.37 7.37
C GLN A 20 60.69 4.15 6.16
N SER A 21 60.14 4.27 4.95
CA SER A 21 60.96 4.60 3.80
C SER A 21 61.48 6.01 4.11
N ALA A 22 62.64 6.06 4.77
CA ALA A 22 63.51 7.21 4.71
C ALA A 22 63.83 7.41 3.23
N GLY A 23 62.92 8.11 2.53
CA GLY A 23 63.21 8.71 1.26
C GLY A 23 64.39 9.61 1.55
N ILE A 24 65.58 9.14 1.16
CA ILE A 24 66.81 9.90 1.19
C ILE A 24 66.44 11.27 0.60
N PHE A 25 66.46 12.28 1.45
CA PHE A 25 66.36 13.67 1.03
C PHE A 25 67.65 13.94 0.29
N VAL A 26 67.67 13.61 -1.00
CA VAL A 26 68.64 14.22 -1.90
C VAL A 26 68.23 15.69 -1.91
N PRO A 27 69.06 16.62 -1.41
CA PRO A 27 68.78 18.02 -1.60
C PRO A 27 68.82 18.21 -3.11
N GLY A 28 67.63 18.27 -3.73
CA GLY A 28 67.51 18.66 -5.12
C GLY A 28 68.23 20.00 -5.21
N ALA A 29 69.32 20.03 -5.98
CA ALA A 29 70.15 21.22 -6.13
C ALA A 29 69.23 22.44 -6.23
N LEU A 30 69.44 23.42 -5.36
CA LEU A 30 68.76 24.72 -5.40
C LEU A 30 68.70 25.13 -6.87
N GLN A 31 67.49 25.35 -7.40
CA GLN A 31 67.35 25.70 -8.81
C GLN A 31 68.30 26.87 -9.09
N ARG A 32 68.95 26.86 -10.27
CA ARG A 32 69.98 27.84 -10.68
C ARG A 32 69.72 29.31 -10.27
N PRO A 33 68.48 29.82 -10.21
CA PRO A 33 68.21 31.19 -9.77
C PRO A 33 68.69 31.54 -8.35
N LEU A 34 68.66 30.60 -7.40
CA LEU A 34 69.06 30.87 -6.00
C LEU A 34 70.58 30.85 -5.79
N VAL A 35 71.32 30.21 -6.69
CA VAL A 35 72.79 30.16 -6.66
C VAL A 35 73.41 31.46 -7.20
N LEU A 36 72.65 32.24 -7.98
CA LEU A 36 73.09 33.49 -8.60
C LEU A 36 72.77 34.74 -7.76
N LEU A 37 72.12 34.60 -6.61
CA LEU A 37 71.68 35.73 -5.80
C LEU A 37 72.80 36.26 -4.90
N PRO A 38 72.97 37.58 -4.74
CA PRO A 38 73.88 38.16 -3.76
C PRO A 38 73.53 37.74 -2.33
N ILE A 39 74.55 37.54 -1.48
CA ILE A 39 74.41 37.00 -0.11
C ILE A 39 73.43 37.82 0.75
N GLY A 40 73.40 39.15 0.60
CA GLY A 40 72.44 40.00 1.32
C GLY A 40 70.97 39.76 0.93
N LYS A 41 70.71 39.40 -0.33
CA LYS A 41 69.36 39.05 -0.80
C LYS A 41 68.95 37.62 -0.44
N LEU A 42 69.92 36.72 -0.26
CA LEU A 42 69.69 35.39 0.30
C LEU A 42 69.29 35.46 1.79
N GLN A 43 69.92 36.35 2.57
CA GLN A 43 69.55 36.58 3.97
C GLN A 43 68.15 37.20 4.09
N GLU A 44 67.78 38.14 3.22
CA GLU A 44 66.41 38.66 3.14
C GLU A 44 65.40 37.56 2.75
N PHE A 45 65.76 36.67 1.83
CA PHE A 45 64.93 35.55 1.40
C PHE A 45 64.70 34.54 2.53
N GLU A 46 65.76 34.17 3.25
CA GLU A 46 65.71 33.26 4.40
C GLU A 46 64.88 33.85 5.55
N ALA A 47 65.02 35.15 5.82
CA ALA A 47 64.26 35.85 6.85
C ALA A 47 62.76 35.98 6.52
N SER A 48 62.39 35.95 5.24
CA SER A 48 61.01 36.11 4.79
C SER A 48 60.31 34.76 4.55
N MET A 49 59.52 34.34 5.53
CA MET A 49 58.72 33.10 5.45
C MET A 49 57.76 33.06 4.24
N GLU A 50 57.25 34.21 3.80
CA GLU A 50 56.36 34.29 2.64
C GLU A 50 57.07 33.98 1.32
N LEU A 51 58.30 34.48 1.11
CA LEU A 51 59.06 34.20 -0.12
C LEU A 51 59.52 32.75 -0.16
N MET A 52 59.97 32.20 0.98
CA MET A 52 60.27 30.78 1.07
C MET A 52 59.05 29.91 0.76
N ARG A 53 57.88 30.24 1.32
CA ARG A 53 56.63 29.52 1.03
C ARG A 53 56.24 29.61 -0.43
N GLY A 54 56.36 30.79 -1.04
CA GLY A 54 56.10 31.01 -2.46
C GLY A 54 57.09 30.29 -3.38
N TYR A 55 58.35 30.15 -2.98
CA TYR A 55 59.33 29.37 -3.71
C TYR A 55 59.06 27.87 -3.61
N LEU A 56 58.82 27.37 -2.39
CA LEU A 56 58.50 25.96 -2.13
C LEU A 56 57.21 25.53 -2.85
N SER A 57 56.17 26.38 -2.86
CA SER A 57 54.94 26.09 -3.61
C SER A 57 55.15 26.08 -5.12
N ASN A 58 56.16 26.80 -5.62
CA ASN A 58 56.49 26.86 -7.04
C ASN A 58 57.34 25.70 -7.54
N LEU A 59 57.93 24.91 -6.64
CA LEU A 59 58.69 23.71 -7.01
C LEU A 59 57.78 22.70 -7.75
N ASP A 60 58.32 22.11 -8.80
CA ASP A 60 57.58 21.19 -9.68
C ASP A 60 56.98 20.00 -8.91
N ARG A 61 57.67 19.54 -7.86
CA ARG A 61 57.18 18.46 -6.98
C ARG A 61 55.93 18.87 -6.20
N PHE A 62 55.87 20.10 -5.67
CA PHE A 62 54.70 20.59 -4.94
C PHE A 62 53.54 20.84 -5.91
N LYS A 63 53.81 21.37 -7.10
CA LYS A 63 52.80 21.50 -8.17
C LYS A 63 52.23 20.15 -8.60
N ALA A 64 53.07 19.11 -8.70
CA ALA A 64 52.62 17.76 -9.01
C ALA A 64 51.71 17.19 -7.91
N ILE A 65 52.12 17.31 -6.64
CA ILE A 65 51.30 16.87 -5.49
C ILE A 65 49.97 17.63 -5.46
N GLN A 66 50.00 18.95 -5.65
CA GLN A 66 48.79 19.77 -5.67
C GLN A 66 47.86 19.32 -6.80
N LYS A 67 48.37 19.08 -8.01
CA LYS A 67 47.59 18.59 -9.15
C LYS A 67 46.94 17.23 -8.86
N ASP A 68 47.66 16.31 -8.21
CA ASP A 68 47.13 14.99 -7.86
C ASP A 68 46.05 15.08 -6.78
N GLN A 69 46.22 15.97 -5.79
CA GLN A 69 45.18 16.26 -4.80
C GLN A 69 43.93 16.88 -5.44
N THR A 70 44.08 17.84 -6.36
CA THR A 70 42.94 18.43 -7.06
C THR A 70 42.19 17.39 -7.89
N LYS A 71 42.90 16.49 -8.59
CA LYS A 71 42.28 15.37 -9.32
C LYS A 71 41.49 14.44 -8.40
N LEU A 72 42.03 14.13 -7.22
CA LEU A 72 41.35 13.27 -6.25
C LEU A 72 40.06 13.94 -5.74
N ILE A 73 40.11 15.26 -5.48
CA ILE A 73 38.93 16.04 -5.12
C ILE A 73 37.89 16.03 -6.26
N GLU A 74 38.31 16.24 -7.50
CA GLU A 74 37.42 16.16 -8.68
C GLU A 74 36.76 14.79 -8.82
N GLN A 75 37.51 13.70 -8.59
CA GLN A 75 36.97 12.34 -8.58
C GLN A 75 35.94 12.14 -7.47
N GLN A 76 36.19 12.69 -6.28
CA GLN A 76 35.25 12.63 -5.17
C GLN A 76 33.97 13.42 -5.46
N ILE A 77 34.09 14.62 -6.03
CA ILE A 77 32.94 15.44 -6.45
C ILE A 77 32.10 14.68 -7.47
N ASN A 78 32.72 14.14 -8.53
CA ASN A 78 32.02 13.36 -9.55
C ASN A 78 31.27 12.15 -8.94
N ARG A 79 31.89 11.47 -7.97
CA ARG A 79 31.26 10.35 -7.27
C ARG A 79 30.05 10.78 -6.45
N LEU A 80 30.15 11.92 -5.75
CA LEU A 80 29.03 12.47 -4.98
C LEU A 80 27.88 12.89 -5.90
N GLU A 81 28.16 13.48 -7.06
CA GLU A 81 27.13 13.83 -8.04
C GLU A 81 26.38 12.60 -8.57
N VAL A 82 27.10 11.50 -8.85
CA VAL A 82 26.47 10.25 -9.28
C VAL A 82 25.55 9.70 -8.19
N LEU A 83 26.03 9.64 -6.94
CA LEU A 83 25.22 9.20 -5.80
C LEU A 83 23.98 10.08 -5.59
N LEU A 84 24.11 11.39 -5.77
CA LEU A 84 23.01 12.33 -5.62
C LEU A 84 21.94 12.13 -6.70
N ARG A 85 22.35 11.85 -7.95
CA ARG A 85 21.41 11.47 -9.02
C ARG A 85 20.70 10.17 -8.71
N GLU A 86 21.42 9.14 -8.27
CA GLU A 86 20.85 7.83 -7.93
C GLU A 86 19.85 7.95 -6.76
N PHE A 87 20.18 8.73 -5.74
CA PHE A 87 19.26 9.03 -4.65
C PHE A 87 18.00 9.76 -5.13
N SER A 88 18.15 10.77 -6.00
CA SER A 88 16.99 11.50 -6.54
C SER A 88 16.06 10.60 -7.36
N TRP A 89 16.64 9.67 -8.14
CA TRP A 89 15.90 8.68 -8.92
C TRP A 89 15.14 7.69 -8.01
N LEU A 90 15.80 7.12 -7.00
CA LEU A 90 15.15 6.24 -6.01
C LEU A 90 14.01 6.96 -5.28
N ASN A 91 14.19 8.24 -4.96
CA ASN A 91 13.16 9.01 -4.27
C ASN A 91 11.94 9.28 -5.17
N SER A 92 12.17 9.54 -6.47
CA SER A 92 11.06 9.64 -7.44
C SER A 92 10.31 8.31 -7.59
N GLU A 93 11.03 7.18 -7.67
CA GLU A 93 10.41 5.85 -7.79
C GLU A 93 9.60 5.49 -6.54
N ASN A 94 10.10 5.83 -5.34
CA ASN A 94 9.36 5.64 -4.09
C ASN A 94 8.12 6.53 -4.02
N SER A 95 8.17 7.75 -4.54
CA SER A 95 7.00 8.62 -4.65
C SER A 95 5.92 8.00 -5.53
N GLU A 96 6.29 7.46 -6.69
CA GLU A 96 5.36 6.75 -7.58
C GLU A 96 4.76 5.50 -6.92
N LYS A 97 5.57 4.70 -6.23
CA LYS A 97 5.10 3.54 -5.45
C LYS A 97 4.08 3.95 -4.39
N ASN A 98 4.30 5.08 -3.71
CA ASN A 98 3.35 5.59 -2.72
C ASN A 98 2.02 5.98 -3.37
N VAL A 99 2.04 6.62 -4.55
CA VAL A 99 0.81 6.93 -5.30
C VAL A 99 0.06 5.66 -5.69
N ILE A 100 0.77 4.62 -6.15
CA ILE A 100 0.17 3.33 -6.49
C ILE A 100 -0.45 2.67 -5.24
N ASN A 101 0.25 2.69 -4.11
CA ASN A 101 -0.25 2.14 -2.86
C ASN A 101 -1.52 2.84 -2.36
N LEU A 102 -1.60 4.17 -2.50
CA LEU A 102 -2.82 4.92 -2.17
C LEU A 102 -4.00 4.50 -3.06
N LYS A 103 -3.79 4.39 -4.38
CA LYS A 103 -4.83 3.92 -5.31
C LYS A 103 -5.27 2.48 -5.02
N LEU A 104 -4.34 1.62 -4.60
CA LEU A 104 -4.65 0.24 -4.21
C LEU A 104 -5.56 0.19 -2.97
N GLN A 105 -5.30 1.06 -1.98
CA GLN A 105 -6.14 1.19 -0.80
C GLN A 105 -7.55 1.67 -1.16
N GLU A 106 -7.67 2.64 -2.06
CA GLU A 106 -8.96 3.10 -2.59
C GLU A 106 -9.74 1.97 -3.28
N LEU A 107 -9.06 1.17 -4.10
CA LEU A 107 -9.67 0.00 -4.76
C LEU A 107 -10.17 -1.04 -3.76
N HIS A 108 -9.40 -1.34 -2.71
CA HIS A 108 -9.85 -2.27 -1.66
C HIS A 108 -11.08 -1.76 -0.90
N LEU A 109 -11.16 -0.45 -0.66
CA LEU A 109 -12.32 0.17 -0.04
C LEU A 109 -13.55 0.06 -0.95
N LEU A 110 -13.39 0.31 -2.24
CA LEU A 110 -14.45 0.17 -3.23
C LEU A 110 -14.90 -1.29 -3.40
N GLU A 111 -13.96 -2.25 -3.41
CA GLU A 111 -14.26 -3.68 -3.46
C GLU A 111 -15.10 -4.10 -2.24
N LYS A 112 -14.74 -3.63 -1.04
CA LYS A 112 -15.52 -3.88 0.17
C LYS A 112 -16.95 -3.36 0.03
N GLN A 113 -17.11 -2.14 -0.47
CA GLN A 113 -18.43 -1.56 -0.73
C GLN A 113 -19.21 -2.39 -1.75
N TYR A 114 -18.57 -2.83 -2.84
CA TYR A 114 -19.17 -3.68 -3.85
C TYR A 114 -19.66 -5.01 -3.24
N ARG A 115 -18.83 -5.71 -2.47
CA ARG A 115 -19.20 -6.96 -1.81
C ARG A 115 -20.36 -6.76 -0.83
N THR A 116 -20.39 -5.65 -0.10
CA THR A 116 -21.54 -5.35 0.76
C THR A 116 -22.81 -5.12 -0.05
N LEU A 117 -22.73 -4.37 -1.15
CA LEU A 117 -23.86 -4.13 -2.03
C LEU A 117 -24.36 -5.43 -2.65
N GLU A 118 -23.46 -6.26 -3.15
CA GLU A 118 -23.73 -7.59 -3.69
C GLU A 118 -24.44 -8.47 -2.64
N ALA A 119 -23.94 -8.52 -1.41
CA ALA A 119 -24.60 -9.25 -0.33
C ALA A 119 -26.01 -8.71 -0.04
N THR A 120 -26.20 -7.38 -0.02
CA THR A 120 -27.55 -6.79 0.17
C THR A 120 -28.48 -7.11 -1.00
N MET A 121 -27.96 -7.14 -2.23
CA MET A 121 -28.70 -7.53 -3.42
C MET A 121 -29.15 -8.98 -3.32
N PHE A 122 -28.22 -9.89 -2.99
CA PHE A 122 -28.56 -11.31 -2.82
C PHE A 122 -29.53 -11.54 -1.66
N GLN A 123 -29.44 -10.81 -0.55
CA GLN A 123 -30.45 -10.89 0.52
C GLN A 123 -31.83 -10.46 0.05
N LYS A 124 -31.92 -9.35 -0.73
CA LYS A 124 -33.20 -8.91 -1.30
C LYS A 124 -33.73 -9.92 -2.30
N LEU A 125 -32.86 -10.47 -3.13
CA LEU A 125 -33.19 -11.49 -4.12
C LEU A 125 -33.42 -12.86 -3.52
N GLN A 126 -32.97 -13.16 -2.29
CA GLN A 126 -33.16 -14.46 -1.65
C GLN A 126 -34.65 -14.80 -1.48
N ASN A 127 -35.49 -13.78 -1.29
CA ASN A 127 -36.95 -13.92 -1.29
C ASN A 127 -37.52 -14.37 -2.65
N TYR A 128 -36.73 -14.27 -3.71
CA TYR A 128 -37.11 -14.51 -5.10
C TYR A 128 -36.27 -15.63 -5.76
N GLN A 129 -34.99 -15.87 -5.43
CA GLN A 129 -34.10 -16.70 -6.26
C GLN A 129 -34.08 -18.20 -5.92
N VAL A 130 -34.35 -18.61 -4.68
CA VAL A 130 -34.30 -20.04 -4.30
C VAL A 130 -35.69 -20.62 -4.50
N ASN A 131 -35.94 -21.14 -5.70
CA ASN A 131 -37.24 -21.67 -6.13
C ASN A 131 -38.35 -20.63 -5.90
N HIS A 132 -38.54 -19.69 -6.84
CA HIS A 132 -39.63 -18.68 -6.83
C HIS A 132 -40.93 -19.21 -6.21
N ASN A 133 -41.23 -20.46 -6.54
CA ASN A 133 -42.34 -21.24 -6.06
C ASN A 133 -42.29 -21.59 -4.56
N ASP A 134 -41.19 -22.01 -3.93
CA ASP A 134 -41.22 -22.64 -2.60
C ASP A 134 -41.45 -21.66 -1.44
N VAL A 135 -40.94 -20.43 -1.51
CA VAL A 135 -41.21 -19.41 -0.48
C VAL A 135 -42.62 -18.86 -0.63
N LEU A 136 -43.04 -18.58 -1.88
CA LEU A 136 -44.40 -18.13 -2.18
C LEU A 136 -45.45 -19.21 -1.86
N ARG A 137 -45.17 -20.48 -2.20
CA ARG A 137 -46.00 -21.64 -1.85
C ARG A 137 -46.14 -21.76 -0.34
N ARG A 138 -45.04 -21.73 0.42
CA ARG A 138 -45.09 -21.76 1.89
C ARG A 138 -45.92 -20.63 2.49
N LYS A 139 -45.81 -19.41 1.94
CA LYS A 139 -46.60 -18.25 2.40
C LYS A 139 -48.08 -18.35 2.04
N LEU A 140 -48.41 -18.90 0.87
CA LEU A 140 -49.79 -19.18 0.48
C LEU A 140 -50.38 -20.31 1.34
N GLU A 141 -49.64 -21.39 1.57
CA GLU A 141 -50.04 -22.50 2.43
C GLU A 141 -50.28 -22.05 3.88
N SER A 142 -49.42 -21.19 4.43
CA SER A 142 -49.64 -20.63 5.77
C SER A 142 -50.89 -19.75 5.80
N GLY A 143 -51.08 -18.89 4.79
CA GLY A 143 -52.27 -18.04 4.69
C GLY A 143 -53.58 -18.81 4.51
N ILE A 144 -53.56 -19.97 3.83
CA ILE A 144 -54.72 -20.87 3.73
C ILE A 144 -55.04 -21.49 5.08
N LYS A 145 -54.01 -21.96 5.82
CA LYS A 145 -54.18 -22.52 7.17
C LYS A 145 -54.73 -21.49 8.15
N GLU A 146 -54.23 -20.25 8.11
CA GLU A 146 -54.74 -19.14 8.92
C GLU A 146 -56.21 -18.86 8.62
N GLU A 147 -56.61 -18.82 7.35
CA GLU A 147 -58.01 -18.59 6.96
C GLU A 147 -58.92 -19.75 7.36
N ASP A 148 -58.45 -20.99 7.29
CA ASP A 148 -59.21 -22.16 7.75
C ASP A 148 -59.41 -22.13 9.28
N GLN A 149 -58.36 -21.80 10.04
CA GLN A 149 -58.44 -21.60 11.49
C GLN A 149 -59.40 -20.47 11.85
N LEU A 150 -59.32 -19.32 11.18
CA LEU A 150 -60.24 -18.20 11.39
C LEU A 150 -61.69 -18.61 11.09
N SER A 151 -61.92 -19.44 10.06
CA SER A 151 -63.27 -19.93 9.75
C SER A 151 -63.81 -20.86 10.84
N GLN A 152 -62.96 -21.70 11.45
CA GLN A 152 -63.33 -22.55 12.58
C GLN A 152 -63.65 -21.73 13.83
N ILE A 153 -62.81 -20.74 14.15
CA ILE A 153 -63.04 -19.81 15.27
C ILE A 153 -64.37 -19.06 15.09
N LEU A 154 -64.68 -18.61 13.87
CA LEU A 154 -65.97 -17.95 13.58
C LEU A 154 -67.15 -18.89 13.81
N VAL A 155 -67.06 -20.16 13.40
CA VAL A 155 -68.11 -21.17 13.63
C VAL A 155 -68.29 -21.42 15.13
N GLU A 156 -67.21 -21.57 15.88
CA GLU A 156 -67.24 -21.76 17.34
C GLU A 156 -67.83 -20.54 18.07
N SER A 157 -67.54 -19.32 17.58
CA SER A 157 -68.07 -18.10 18.18
C SER A 157 -69.58 -17.96 18.05
N VAL A 158 -70.19 -18.43 16.96
CA VAL A 158 -71.65 -18.37 16.74
C VAL A 158 -72.45 -19.35 17.57
N VAL A 159 -71.84 -20.44 18.02
CA VAL A 159 -72.51 -21.33 18.99
C VAL A 159 -72.79 -20.59 20.31
N ASN A 160 -72.06 -19.49 20.58
CA ASN A 160 -72.12 -18.74 21.82
C ASN A 160 -72.73 -17.33 21.71
N ASP A 161 -72.97 -16.81 20.49
CA ASP A 161 -73.41 -15.41 20.24
C ASP A 161 -74.63 -15.34 19.29
N ASP A 162 -75.58 -14.46 19.59
CA ASP A 162 -76.85 -14.32 18.83
C ASP A 162 -76.72 -13.51 17.52
N ASN A 163 -75.53 -12.99 17.19
CA ASN A 163 -75.34 -12.11 16.03
C ASN A 163 -75.01 -12.85 14.73
N VAL A 164 -75.98 -13.63 14.27
CA VAL A 164 -75.87 -14.50 13.08
C VAL A 164 -75.52 -13.72 11.81
N ALA A 165 -76.00 -12.47 11.66
CA ALA A 165 -75.78 -11.67 10.45
C ALA A 165 -74.29 -11.32 10.25
N GLN A 166 -73.60 -10.90 11.32
CA GLN A 166 -72.18 -10.57 11.25
C GLN A 166 -71.31 -11.81 11.02
N PHE A 167 -71.72 -12.95 11.57
CA PHE A 167 -71.06 -14.22 11.28
C PHE A 167 -71.17 -14.62 9.82
N VAL A 168 -72.37 -14.58 9.24
CA VAL A 168 -72.58 -14.99 7.84
C VAL A 168 -71.68 -14.16 6.92
N GLU A 169 -71.60 -12.85 7.14
CA GLU A 169 -70.73 -11.97 6.36
C GLU A 169 -69.24 -12.27 6.59
N GLY A 170 -68.81 -12.44 7.85
CA GLY A 170 -67.42 -12.75 8.20
C GLY A 170 -66.96 -14.11 7.67
N TYR A 171 -67.80 -15.13 7.83
CA TYR A 171 -67.54 -16.49 7.37
C TYR A 171 -67.49 -16.55 5.84
N GLN A 172 -68.44 -15.90 5.15
CA GLN A 172 -68.44 -15.83 3.69
C GLN A 172 -67.17 -15.16 3.16
N LYS A 173 -66.74 -14.04 3.76
CA LYS A 173 -65.50 -13.34 3.39
C LYS A 173 -64.27 -14.23 3.58
N THR A 174 -64.15 -14.88 4.74
CA THR A 174 -63.02 -15.76 5.07
C THR A 174 -62.97 -16.97 4.13
N ARG A 175 -64.12 -17.60 3.86
CA ARG A 175 -64.18 -18.78 2.98
C ARG A 175 -63.94 -18.43 1.51
N THR A 176 -64.39 -17.27 1.06
CA THR A 176 -64.08 -16.77 -0.29
C THR A 176 -62.58 -16.58 -0.46
N ARG A 177 -61.89 -15.99 0.52
CA ARG A 177 -60.43 -15.83 0.50
C ARG A 177 -59.70 -17.17 0.54
N TYR A 178 -60.16 -18.10 1.37
CA TYR A 178 -59.61 -19.46 1.45
C TYR A 178 -59.62 -20.16 0.08
N HIS A 179 -60.77 -20.16 -0.60
CA HIS A 179 -60.91 -20.81 -1.89
C HIS A 179 -60.09 -20.10 -2.97
N TYR A 180 -60.07 -18.76 -2.96
CA TYR A 180 -59.22 -17.99 -3.87
C TYR A 180 -57.74 -18.34 -3.70
N ARG A 181 -57.21 -18.31 -2.47
CA ARG A 181 -55.80 -18.65 -2.21
C ARG A 181 -55.48 -20.11 -2.52
N SER A 182 -56.40 -21.02 -2.24
CA SER A 182 -56.27 -22.44 -2.58
C SER A 182 -56.20 -22.67 -4.08
N GLU A 183 -56.99 -21.93 -4.86
CA GLU A 183 -56.95 -21.97 -6.32
C GLU A 183 -55.64 -21.39 -6.86
N VAL A 184 -55.20 -20.24 -6.32
CA VAL A 184 -53.91 -19.63 -6.67
C VAL A 184 -52.75 -20.57 -6.38
N LEU A 185 -52.75 -21.26 -5.22
CA LEU A 185 -51.73 -22.25 -4.89
C LEU A 185 -51.71 -23.42 -5.88
N LYS A 186 -52.87 -23.94 -6.27
CA LYS A 186 -52.96 -25.00 -7.29
C LYS A 186 -52.41 -24.55 -8.64
N ARG A 187 -52.78 -23.35 -9.09
CA ARG A 187 -52.26 -22.77 -10.34
C ARG A 187 -50.74 -22.54 -10.30
N LEU A 188 -50.20 -22.16 -9.13
CA LEU A 188 -48.76 -22.01 -8.89
C LEU A 188 -48.01 -23.36 -8.86
N GLN A 189 -48.67 -24.43 -8.45
CA GLN A 189 -48.12 -25.79 -8.48
C GLN A 189 -48.07 -26.36 -9.91
N GLU A 190 -49.04 -25.98 -10.76
CA GLU A 190 -49.10 -26.37 -12.16
C GLU A 190 -48.19 -25.51 -13.08
N ASP A 191 -47.36 -24.61 -12.52
CA ASP A 191 -46.56 -23.60 -13.24
C ASP A 191 -47.36 -22.77 -14.27
N ARG A 192 -48.69 -22.67 -14.06
CA ARG A 192 -49.63 -21.97 -14.94
C ARG A 192 -49.73 -20.48 -14.65
N ILE A 193 -49.05 -20.00 -13.61
CA ILE A 193 -48.92 -18.56 -13.32
C ILE A 193 -47.69 -18.02 -14.06
N GLY A 194 -47.73 -18.11 -15.39
CA GLY A 194 -46.84 -17.37 -16.29
C GLY A 194 -47.64 -16.20 -16.87
N GLY A 195 -47.70 -15.07 -16.16
CA GLY A 195 -48.45 -13.91 -16.68
C GLY A 195 -48.97 -12.88 -15.69
N VAL A 196 -48.44 -12.80 -14.46
CA VAL A 196 -48.64 -11.61 -13.62
C VAL A 196 -47.27 -11.08 -13.19
N LEU A 197 -46.66 -10.34 -14.12
CA LEU A 197 -45.69 -9.28 -13.81
C LEU A 197 -46.44 -7.95 -13.91
#